data_AF-A0A527ZED4-F1
#
_entry.id   AF-A0A527ZED4-F1
#
_cell.length_a   1.000
_cell.length_b   1.000
_cell.length_c   1.000
_cell.angle_alpha   90.00
_cell.angle_beta   90.00
_cell.angle_gamma   90.00
#
_symmetry.space_group_name_H-M   'P 1'
#
loop_
_entity.id
_entity.type
_entity.pdbx_description
1 polymer ?
#
loop_
_entity_poly.entity_id
_entity_poly.type
_entity_poly.pdbx_seq_one_letter_code
_entity_poly.pdbx_strand_id
1 'polypeptide(L)'
;KGKAAARLEVIGRSGHSSRPDLGLNAVHAMAGVISHAVAYGQSLAGGPLDQNFEPPYSSLQVGVIAGGQAVNIIAGHCTADIEVRAVPGVSPASLLEPVKARLFDLRDSGFEVAWHELSSYPALAPADGSKLAAVLTEMTGQEPLTAVSYGTEAGLYQQVGIDAIICGPGEISRAHRPNEYIEIGEL
;
A
#
# COMPACT_ATOMS: atom_id res chain seq x y z
N LYS A 1 5.92 7.04 -6.41
CA LYS A 1 5.86 6.88 -4.93
C LYS A 1 6.40 5.51 -4.51
N GLY A 2 6.89 5.37 -3.28
CA GLY A 2 7.26 4.09 -2.68
C GLY A 2 6.02 3.32 -2.25
N LYS A 3 6.15 2.02 -1.96
CA LYS A 3 5.04 1.15 -1.57
C LYS A 3 5.45 0.23 -0.43
N ALA A 4 4.50 -0.04 0.46
CA ALA A 4 4.52 -1.25 1.27
C ALA A 4 3.11 -1.85 1.32
N ALA A 5 3.02 -3.18 1.34
CA ALA A 5 1.75 -3.88 1.50
C ALA A 5 1.90 -5.03 2.49
N ALA A 6 0.83 -5.30 3.24
CA ALA A 6 0.80 -6.34 4.24
C ALA A 6 -0.59 -6.98 4.35
N ARG A 7 -0.62 -8.24 4.76
CA ARG A 7 -1.81 -8.96 5.18
C ARG A 7 -1.87 -9.02 6.69
N LEU A 8 -2.99 -8.56 7.23
CA LEU A 8 -3.37 -8.66 8.63
C LEU A 8 -4.21 -9.92 8.80
N GLU A 9 -3.97 -10.65 9.88
CA GLU A 9 -4.72 -11.84 10.23
C GLU A 9 -5.14 -11.78 11.69
N VAL A 10 -6.42 -12.07 11.94
CA VAL A 10 -7.01 -12.19 13.27
C VAL A 10 -7.69 -13.55 13.38
N ILE A 11 -7.28 -14.31 14.38
CA ILE A 11 -7.90 -15.58 14.78
C ILE A 11 -8.57 -15.34 16.14
N GLY A 12 -9.87 -15.60 16.19
CA GLY A 12 -10.70 -15.51 17.36
C GLY A 12 -11.19 -16.88 17.83
N ARG A 13 -12.38 -16.92 18.40
CA ARG A 13 -13.01 -18.13 18.94
C ARG A 13 -14.43 -18.24 18.45
N SER A 14 -14.68 -19.26 17.63
CA SER A 14 -16.02 -19.55 17.12
C SER A 14 -16.97 -20.05 18.20
N GLY A 15 -18.26 -19.92 17.92
CA GLY A 15 -19.36 -20.30 18.81
C GLY A 15 -20.69 -20.00 18.14
N HIS A 16 -21.79 -20.39 18.79
CA HIS A 16 -23.13 -20.07 18.30
C HIS A 16 -23.39 -18.57 18.47
N SER A 17 -23.92 -17.88 17.44
CA SER A 17 -24.09 -16.42 17.47
C SER A 17 -25.04 -15.91 18.57
N SER A 18 -25.92 -16.77 19.10
CA SER A 18 -26.77 -16.44 20.26
C SER A 18 -26.04 -16.37 21.61
N ARG A 19 -24.79 -16.82 21.67
CA ARG A 19 -23.93 -16.76 22.85
C ARG A 19 -22.63 -16.02 22.55
N PRO A 20 -22.71 -14.72 22.19
CA PRO A 20 -21.54 -13.91 21.86
C PRO A 20 -20.55 -13.81 23.02
N ASP A 21 -21.03 -13.95 24.26
CA ASP A 21 -20.23 -13.99 25.49
C ASP A 21 -19.22 -15.15 25.54
N LEU A 22 -19.45 -16.22 24.76
CA LEU A 22 -18.58 -17.40 24.73
C LEU A 22 -17.57 -17.37 23.58
N GLY A 23 -17.67 -16.44 22.63
CA GLY A 23 -16.79 -16.35 21.46
C GLY A 23 -15.88 -15.12 21.47
N LEU A 24 -14.99 -15.07 20.49
CA LEU A 24 -14.21 -13.89 20.14
C LEU A 24 -14.39 -13.67 18.64
N ASN A 25 -15.13 -12.63 18.25
CA ASN A 25 -15.49 -12.40 16.86
C ASN A 25 -14.36 -11.69 16.11
N ALA A 26 -13.64 -12.42 15.28
CA ALA A 26 -12.50 -11.93 14.51
C ALA A 26 -12.87 -10.85 13.50
N VAL A 27 -14.07 -10.91 12.90
CA VAL A 27 -14.56 -9.88 11.98
C VAL A 27 -14.81 -8.56 12.72
N HIS A 28 -15.40 -8.61 13.92
CA HIS A 28 -15.62 -7.40 14.73
C HIS A 28 -14.29 -6.77 15.18
N ALA A 29 -13.32 -7.60 15.58
CA ALA A 29 -12.00 -7.13 15.95
C ALA A 29 -11.26 -6.51 14.76
N MET A 30 -11.27 -7.17 13.60
CA MET A 30 -10.69 -6.64 12.36
C MET A 30 -11.36 -5.32 11.93
N ALA A 31 -12.68 -5.19 12.09
CA ALA A 31 -13.39 -3.95 11.79
C ALA A 31 -12.81 -2.75 12.59
N GLY A 32 -12.48 -2.95 13.87
CA GLY A 32 -11.83 -1.92 14.68
C GLY A 32 -10.42 -1.55 14.20
N VAL A 33 -9.63 -2.52 13.72
CA VAL A 33 -8.31 -2.27 13.13
C VAL A 33 -8.43 -1.52 11.81
N ILE A 34 -9.39 -1.90 10.96
CA ILE A 34 -9.67 -1.24 9.68
C ILE A 34 -10.15 0.20 9.90
N SER A 35 -11.06 0.44 10.86
CA SER A 35 -11.49 1.80 11.19
C SER A 35 -10.32 2.69 11.61
N HIS A 36 -9.40 2.15 12.41
CA HIS A 36 -8.17 2.86 12.76
C HIS A 36 -7.29 3.13 11.53
N ALA A 37 -7.09 2.13 10.66
CA ALA A 37 -6.30 2.29 9.44
C ALA A 37 -6.88 3.36 8.50
N VAL A 38 -8.21 3.41 8.33
CA VAL A 38 -8.89 4.43 7.50
C VAL A 38 -8.69 5.83 8.08
N ALA A 39 -8.90 6.00 9.39
CA ALA A 39 -8.70 7.29 10.05
C ALA A 39 -7.24 7.75 9.98
N TYR A 40 -6.29 6.83 10.20
CA TYR A 40 -4.87 7.12 10.05
C TYR A 40 -4.51 7.48 8.60
N GLY A 41 -5.04 6.76 7.62
CA GLY A 41 -4.84 7.06 6.20
C GLY A 41 -5.32 8.46 5.81
N GLN A 42 -6.45 8.92 6.35
CA GLN A 42 -6.94 10.30 6.18
C GLN A 42 -5.97 11.33 6.78
N SER A 43 -5.37 11.02 7.93
CA SER A 43 -4.42 11.92 8.61
C SER A 43 -3.14 12.16 7.81
N LEU A 44 -2.76 11.23 6.91
CA LEU A 44 -1.57 11.36 6.06
C LEU A 44 -1.67 12.53 5.07
N ALA A 45 -2.88 13.03 4.79
CA ALA A 45 -3.07 14.27 4.03
C ALA A 45 -2.47 15.51 4.72
N GLY A 46 -2.19 15.43 6.03
CA GLY A 46 -1.49 16.47 6.79
C GLY A 46 0.02 16.54 6.51
N GLY A 47 0.59 15.57 5.79
CA GLY A 47 1.98 15.59 5.32
C GLY A 47 2.88 14.52 5.96
N PRO A 48 4.16 14.44 5.53
CA PRO A 48 4.85 15.35 4.59
C PRO A 48 4.23 15.46 3.19
N LEU A 49 4.36 16.64 2.57
CA LEU A 49 3.80 16.94 1.24
C LEU A 49 4.90 17.08 0.18
N ASP A 50 4.65 16.58 -1.02
CA ASP A 50 5.50 16.72 -2.22
C ASP A 50 4.60 17.03 -3.43
N GLN A 51 4.71 18.26 -3.94
CA GLN A 51 3.87 18.79 -5.03
C GLN A 51 4.15 18.14 -6.40
N ASN A 52 5.21 17.34 -6.52
CA ASN A 52 5.47 16.58 -7.74
C ASN A 52 4.51 15.40 -7.91
N PHE A 53 3.75 15.03 -6.87
CA PHE A 53 2.85 13.89 -6.89
C PHE A 53 1.39 14.30 -6.77
N GLU A 54 0.51 13.49 -7.37
CA GLU A 54 -0.94 13.64 -7.24
C GLU A 54 -1.57 12.36 -6.68
N PRO A 55 -2.19 12.39 -5.48
CA PRO A 55 -2.19 13.50 -4.52
C PRO A 55 -0.79 13.78 -3.95
N PRO A 56 -0.51 14.97 -3.37
CA PRO A 56 0.84 15.38 -2.95
C PRO A 56 1.27 14.78 -1.60
N TYR A 57 0.59 13.74 -1.11
CA TYR A 57 0.84 13.13 0.19
C TYR A 57 0.89 11.60 0.12
N SER A 58 1.39 10.97 1.18
CA SER A 58 1.36 9.52 1.33
C SER A 58 -0.07 9.02 1.55
N SER A 59 -0.46 7.88 0.97
CA SER A 59 -1.81 7.33 1.13
C SER A 59 -1.78 5.93 1.75
N LEU A 60 -2.88 5.55 2.38
CA LEU A 60 -3.15 4.19 2.87
C LEU A 60 -4.50 3.73 2.33
N GLN A 61 -4.59 2.47 1.94
CA GLN A 61 -5.85 1.82 1.60
C GLN A 61 -5.96 0.41 2.18
N VAL A 62 -7.19 -0.01 2.46
CA VAL A 62 -7.55 -1.40 2.75
C VAL A 62 -8.22 -1.93 1.48
N GLY A 63 -7.53 -2.83 0.78
CA GLY A 63 -7.94 -3.29 -0.55
C GLY A 63 -8.79 -4.55 -0.54
N VAL A 64 -8.56 -5.44 0.43
CA VAL A 64 -9.24 -6.74 0.54
C VAL A 64 -9.61 -7.01 1.99
N ILE A 65 -10.79 -7.59 2.21
CA ILE A 65 -11.22 -8.13 3.50
C ILE A 65 -12.00 -9.43 3.26
N ALA A 66 -11.73 -10.44 4.08
CA ALA A 66 -12.47 -11.70 4.09
C ALA A 66 -12.55 -12.26 5.52
N GLY A 67 -13.70 -12.80 5.92
CA GLY A 67 -13.86 -13.39 7.25
C GLY A 67 -15.27 -13.87 7.53
N GLY A 68 -15.40 -14.75 8.53
CA GLY A 68 -16.65 -15.43 8.84
C GLY A 68 -16.98 -16.60 7.91
N GLN A 69 -18.04 -17.33 8.26
CA GLN A 69 -18.49 -18.52 7.51
C GLN A 69 -20.01 -18.54 7.33
N ALA A 70 -20.76 -18.24 8.40
CA ALA A 70 -22.22 -18.16 8.38
C ALA A 70 -22.70 -17.14 9.43
N VAL A 71 -23.87 -16.52 9.20
CA VAL A 71 -24.42 -15.48 10.08
C VAL A 71 -24.74 -15.96 11.50
N ASN A 72 -25.00 -17.26 11.66
CA ASN A 72 -25.29 -17.89 12.95
C ASN A 72 -24.04 -18.45 13.67
N ILE A 73 -22.85 -18.22 13.13
CA ILE A 73 -21.56 -18.65 13.69
C ILE A 73 -20.70 -17.42 13.98
N ILE A 74 -20.18 -17.32 15.20
CA ILE A 74 -19.20 -16.29 15.55
C ILE A 74 -17.95 -16.50 14.69
N ALA A 75 -17.55 -15.47 13.94
CA ALA A 75 -16.42 -15.54 13.03
C ALA A 75 -15.12 -15.80 13.80
N GLY A 76 -14.51 -16.97 13.60
CA GLY A 76 -13.25 -17.35 14.23
C GLY A 76 -12.01 -16.88 13.48
N HIS A 77 -12.16 -16.34 12.26
CA HIS A 77 -11.04 -15.91 11.42
C HIS A 77 -11.45 -14.72 10.54
N CYS A 78 -10.52 -13.79 10.35
CA CYS A 78 -10.64 -12.69 9.40
C CYS A 78 -9.25 -12.21 8.94
N THR A 79 -9.11 -11.93 7.65
CA THR A 79 -7.92 -11.34 7.03
C THR A 79 -8.25 -10.05 6.32
N ALA A 80 -7.30 -9.12 6.27
CA ALA A 80 -7.38 -7.92 5.46
C ALA A 80 -6.03 -7.58 4.82
N ASP A 81 -6.03 -7.14 3.56
CA ASP A 81 -4.83 -6.69 2.86
C ASP A 81 -4.84 -5.17 2.76
N ILE A 82 -3.73 -4.56 3.16
CA ILE A 82 -3.55 -3.11 3.13
C ILE A 82 -2.31 -2.73 2.34
N GLU A 83 -2.36 -1.56 1.71
CA GLU A 83 -1.24 -0.96 0.99
C GLU A 83 -1.07 0.50 1.42
N VAL A 84 0.17 0.93 1.54
CA VAL A 84 0.53 2.36 1.60
C VAL A 84 1.34 2.76 0.38
N ARG A 85 1.17 4.02 -0.04
CA ARG A 85 2.07 4.68 -0.98
C ARG A 85 2.73 5.86 -0.31
N ALA A 86 4.05 5.88 -0.30
CA ALA A 86 4.83 6.92 0.37
C ALA A 86 5.42 7.92 -0.64
N VAL A 87 5.32 9.22 -0.34
CA VAL A 87 6.12 10.23 -1.05
C VAL A 87 7.63 10.02 -0.76
N PRO A 88 8.54 10.53 -1.61
CA PRO A 88 9.98 10.45 -1.35
C PRO A 88 10.37 10.96 0.04
N GLY A 89 11.43 10.38 0.61
CA GLY A 89 11.88 10.69 1.97
C GLY A 89 11.06 10.05 3.10
N VAL A 90 9.92 9.44 2.80
CA VAL A 90 9.11 8.68 3.78
C VAL A 90 9.28 7.19 3.56
N SER A 91 9.63 6.45 4.63
CA SER A 91 9.67 4.99 4.62
C SER A 91 8.26 4.41 4.49
N PRO A 92 7.95 3.65 3.41
CA PRO A 92 6.64 3.02 3.27
C PRO A 92 6.34 2.03 4.40
N ALA A 93 7.33 1.23 4.81
CA ALA A 93 7.17 0.26 5.90
C ALA A 93 6.80 0.96 7.23
N SER A 94 7.42 2.11 7.52
CA SER A 94 7.15 2.87 8.75
C SER A 94 5.72 3.43 8.81
N LEU A 95 5.08 3.71 7.66
CA LEU A 95 3.67 4.11 7.61
C LEU A 95 2.71 2.98 7.99
N LEU A 96 3.13 1.72 7.93
CA LEU A 96 2.28 0.59 8.33
C LEU A 96 2.34 0.30 9.84
N GLU A 97 3.35 0.80 10.54
CA GLU A 97 3.58 0.50 11.96
C GLU A 97 2.42 0.91 12.89
N PRO A 98 1.73 2.06 12.71
CA PRO A 98 0.57 2.38 13.55
C PRO A 98 -0.58 1.36 13.43
N VAL A 99 -0.85 0.89 12.21
CA VAL A 99 -1.88 -0.12 11.96
C VAL A 99 -1.46 -1.48 12.52
N LYS A 100 -0.18 -1.83 12.34
CA LYS A 100 0.42 -3.03 12.93
C LYS A 100 0.30 -3.02 14.44
N ALA A 101 0.71 -1.95 15.12
CA ALA A 101 0.55 -1.81 16.56
C ALA A 101 -0.91 -2.04 16.99
N ARG A 102 -1.87 -1.39 16.31
CA ARG A 102 -3.30 -1.58 16.59
C ARG A 102 -3.79 -3.01 16.41
N LEU A 103 -3.25 -3.77 15.44
CA LEU A 103 -3.54 -5.19 15.28
C LEU A 103 -3.00 -5.99 16.48
N PHE A 104 -1.76 -5.73 16.89
CA PHE A 104 -1.11 -6.47 17.99
C PHE A 104 -1.75 -6.20 19.36
N ASP A 105 -2.36 -5.04 19.58
CA ASP A 105 -3.15 -4.74 20.79
C ASP A 105 -4.30 -5.74 21.02
N LEU A 106 -4.80 -6.39 19.96
CA LEU A 106 -5.89 -7.38 20.09
C LEU A 106 -5.48 -8.61 20.91
N ARG A 107 -4.17 -8.86 21.06
CA ARG A 107 -3.66 -9.97 21.89
C ARG A 107 -4.10 -9.84 23.35
N ASP A 108 -4.21 -8.61 23.85
CA ASP A 108 -4.66 -8.34 25.22
C ASP A 108 -6.13 -8.72 25.43
N SER A 109 -6.90 -8.83 24.34
CA SER A 109 -8.29 -9.29 24.34
C SER A 109 -8.44 -10.78 24.01
N GLY A 110 -7.32 -11.52 23.94
CA GLY A 110 -7.30 -12.97 23.73
C GLY A 110 -7.35 -13.43 22.26
N PHE A 111 -7.16 -12.53 21.29
CA PHE A 111 -7.03 -12.90 19.88
C PHE A 111 -5.61 -13.36 19.56
N GLU A 112 -5.48 -14.33 18.66
CA GLU A 112 -4.20 -14.58 17.98
C GLU A 112 -4.14 -13.69 16.73
N VAL A 113 -2.98 -13.10 16.48
CA VAL A 113 -2.80 -12.18 15.34
C VAL A 113 -1.45 -12.39 14.67
N ALA A 114 -1.44 -12.22 13.35
CA ALA A 114 -0.25 -12.29 12.52
C ALA A 114 -0.20 -11.13 11.52
N TRP A 115 1.02 -10.73 11.20
CA TRP A 115 1.35 -9.70 10.23
C TRP A 115 2.25 -10.31 9.16
N HIS A 116 1.78 -10.32 7.92
CA HIS A 116 2.50 -10.90 6.79
C HIS A 116 2.87 -9.78 5.82
N GLU A 117 4.15 -9.51 5.65
CA GLU A 117 4.60 -8.57 4.61
C GLU A 117 4.36 -9.18 3.22
N LEU A 118 3.73 -8.41 2.32
CA LEU A 118 3.45 -8.83 0.95
C LEU A 118 4.45 -8.22 -0.04
N SER A 119 4.84 -6.96 0.16
CA SER A 119 5.84 -6.27 -0.67
C SER A 119 6.30 -4.99 0.00
N SER A 120 7.54 -4.56 -0.30
CA SER A 120 8.03 -3.23 0.06
C SER A 120 9.09 -2.75 -0.94
N TYR A 121 8.99 -1.50 -1.37
CA TYR A 121 10.02 -0.83 -2.17
C TYR A 121 9.98 0.69 -1.95
N PRO A 122 11.14 1.38 -1.95
CA PRO A 122 11.21 2.83 -1.75
C PRO A 122 10.68 3.60 -2.96
N ALA A 123 10.41 4.90 -2.79
CA ALA A 123 10.12 5.77 -3.91
C ALA A 123 11.37 5.95 -4.79
N LEU A 124 11.20 6.03 -6.10
CA LEU A 124 12.17 6.69 -6.95
C LEU A 124 12.05 8.20 -6.71
N ALA A 125 13.11 8.82 -6.19
CA ALA A 125 13.14 10.26 -5.97
C ALA A 125 13.39 10.98 -7.30
N PRO A 126 12.75 12.14 -7.54
CA PRO A 126 13.11 13.01 -8.66
C PRO A 126 14.59 13.34 -8.58
N ALA A 127 15.31 13.14 -9.68
CA ALA A 127 16.72 13.45 -9.75
C ALA A 127 16.86 14.80 -10.48
N ASP A 128 16.78 15.89 -9.72
CA ASP A 128 17.09 17.23 -10.21
C ASP A 128 18.50 17.24 -10.81
N GLY A 129 18.62 17.46 -12.12
CA GLY A 129 19.91 17.40 -12.82
C GLY A 129 20.41 15.99 -13.16
N SER A 130 19.52 14.98 -13.23
CA SER A 130 19.87 13.63 -13.67
C SER A 130 20.56 13.59 -15.03
N LYS A 131 21.76 13.00 -15.07
CA LYS A 131 22.47 12.72 -16.33
C LYS A 131 21.68 11.77 -17.23
N LEU A 132 20.96 10.80 -16.64
CA LEU A 132 20.11 9.87 -17.38
C LEU A 132 18.94 10.58 -18.05
N ALA A 133 18.34 11.56 -17.37
CA ALA A 133 17.28 12.38 -17.94
C ALA A 133 17.77 13.18 -19.15
N ALA A 134 18.93 13.85 -19.02
CA ALA A 134 19.52 14.60 -20.12
C ALA A 134 19.82 13.72 -21.34
N VAL A 135 20.40 12.52 -21.14
CA VAL A 135 20.66 11.56 -22.22
C VAL A 135 19.36 11.10 -22.89
N LEU A 136 18.30 10.82 -22.12
CA LEU A 136 17.01 10.43 -22.69
C LEU A 136 16.36 11.56 -23.47
N THR A 137 16.43 12.80 -23.00
CA THR A 137 15.95 13.97 -23.76
C THR A 137 16.70 14.13 -25.07
N GLU A 138 18.02 13.98 -25.08
CA GLU A 138 18.84 14.04 -26.30
C GLU A 138 18.45 12.93 -27.30
N MET A 139 18.22 11.72 -26.81
CA MET A 139 17.89 10.56 -27.66
C MET A 139 16.46 10.57 -28.20
N THR A 140 15.50 11.07 -27.42
CA THR A 140 14.06 10.94 -27.72
C THR A 140 13.40 12.25 -28.15
N GLY A 141 14.02 13.39 -27.86
CA GLY A 141 13.42 14.71 -28.00
C GLY A 141 12.27 14.99 -27.03
N GLN A 142 12.04 14.11 -26.05
CA GLN A 142 10.97 14.24 -25.06
C GLN A 142 11.53 14.79 -23.74
N GLU A 143 10.80 15.74 -23.17
CA GLU A 143 11.09 16.22 -21.81
C GLU A 143 10.58 15.19 -20.78
N PRO A 144 11.39 14.84 -19.78
CA PRO A 144 11.00 13.88 -18.76
C PRO A 144 9.91 14.46 -17.87
N LEU A 145 8.97 13.60 -17.46
CA LEU A 145 8.02 13.94 -16.40
C LEU A 145 8.77 14.12 -15.08
N THR A 146 8.36 15.12 -14.29
CA THR A 146 8.96 15.38 -12.98
C THR A 146 8.79 14.19 -12.02
N ALA A 147 7.58 13.61 -11.99
CA ALA A 147 7.29 12.42 -11.21
C ALA A 147 6.02 11.73 -11.69
N VAL A 148 5.85 10.49 -11.22
CA VAL A 148 4.64 9.70 -11.40
C VAL A 148 4.16 9.13 -10.06
N SER A 149 2.85 9.12 -9.83
CA SER A 149 2.26 8.67 -8.56
C SER A 149 2.26 7.15 -8.38
N TYR A 150 2.45 6.39 -9.46
CA TYR A 150 2.68 4.95 -9.37
C TYR A 150 4.07 4.62 -8.83
N GLY A 151 4.30 3.35 -8.51
CA GLY A 151 5.56 2.87 -7.99
C GLY A 151 6.17 1.83 -8.93
N THR A 152 7.49 1.75 -8.95
CA THR A 152 8.28 0.76 -9.71
C THR A 152 9.46 0.31 -8.84
N GLU A 153 10.18 -0.70 -9.31
CA GLU A 153 11.41 -1.19 -8.65
C GLU A 153 12.59 -0.21 -8.78
N ALA A 154 12.48 0.86 -9.59
CA ALA A 154 13.57 1.81 -9.85
C ALA A 154 14.14 2.44 -8.56
N GLY A 155 13.30 2.63 -7.53
CA GLY A 155 13.75 3.11 -6.22
C GLY A 155 14.75 2.18 -5.52
N LEU A 156 14.70 0.87 -5.78
CA LEU A 156 15.63 -0.11 -5.21
C LEU A 156 17.06 0.10 -5.73
N TYR A 157 17.19 0.47 -7.01
CA TYR A 157 18.48 0.79 -7.62
C TYR A 157 19.07 2.08 -7.03
N GLN A 158 18.25 3.13 -6.89
CA GLN A 158 18.66 4.38 -6.23
C GLN A 158 19.10 4.12 -4.78
N GLN A 159 18.41 3.25 -4.05
CA GLN A 159 18.75 2.91 -2.67
C GLN A 159 20.15 2.29 -2.53
N VAL A 160 20.64 1.59 -3.55
CA VAL A 160 22.01 1.01 -3.58
C VAL A 160 23.02 1.89 -4.31
N GLY A 161 22.67 3.14 -4.62
CA GLY A 161 23.56 4.12 -5.25
C GLY A 161 23.69 3.99 -6.77
N ILE A 162 22.74 3.33 -7.43
CA ILE A 162 22.68 3.23 -8.89
C ILE A 162 21.62 4.22 -9.39
N ASP A 163 22.04 5.16 -10.25
CA ASP A 163 21.11 6.08 -10.91
C ASP A 163 20.09 5.30 -11.74
N ALA A 164 18.81 5.65 -11.61
CA ALA A 164 17.71 4.97 -12.30
C ALA A 164 16.69 5.96 -12.84
N ILE A 165 16.08 5.61 -13.98
CA ILE A 165 15.01 6.35 -14.62
C ILE A 165 13.99 5.36 -15.17
N ILE A 166 12.71 5.73 -15.12
CA ILE A 166 11.62 4.93 -15.70
C ILE A 166 11.43 5.41 -17.13
N CYS A 167 11.62 4.53 -18.10
CA CYS A 167 11.39 4.79 -19.51
C CYS A 167 10.78 3.53 -20.14
N GLY A 168 9.65 3.69 -20.80
CA GLY A 168 8.94 2.58 -21.43
C GLY A 168 7.71 3.08 -22.17
N PRO A 169 7.20 2.30 -23.12
CA PRO A 169 6.10 2.71 -23.97
C PRO A 169 4.74 2.49 -23.30
N GLY A 170 3.71 3.14 -23.87
CA GLY A 170 2.32 3.01 -23.46
C GLY A 170 1.89 3.94 -22.32
N GLU A 171 0.60 3.90 -22.01
CA GLU A 171 -0.06 4.82 -21.07
C GLU A 171 -0.51 4.12 -19.79
N ILE A 172 -0.09 4.66 -18.65
CA ILE A 172 -0.42 4.07 -17.34
C ILE A 172 -1.92 4.04 -17.05
N SER A 173 -2.69 4.94 -17.65
CA SER A 173 -4.15 4.99 -17.50
C SER A 173 -4.86 3.74 -18.03
N ARG A 174 -4.19 2.94 -18.88
CA ARG A 174 -4.69 1.68 -19.45
C ARG A 174 -4.31 0.45 -18.61
N ALA A 175 -3.31 0.56 -17.73
CA ALA A 175 -2.82 -0.54 -16.91
C ALA A 175 -3.88 -1.02 -15.89
N HIS A 176 -3.89 -2.34 -15.61
CA HIS A 176 -4.80 -2.99 -14.66
C HIS A 176 -6.29 -2.82 -14.98
N ARG A 177 -6.63 -2.68 -16.28
CA ARG A 177 -8.01 -2.61 -16.76
C ARG A 177 -8.29 -3.76 -17.73
N PRO A 178 -9.57 -4.18 -17.88
CA PRO A 178 -9.92 -5.15 -18.92
C PRO A 178 -9.46 -4.67 -20.30
N ASN A 179 -8.98 -5.60 -21.14
CA ASN A 179 -8.45 -5.31 -22.48
C ASN A 179 -7.27 -4.31 -22.48
N GLU A 180 -6.33 -4.44 -21.53
CA GLU A 180 -5.07 -3.69 -21.52
C GLU A 180 -4.34 -3.80 -22.87
N TYR A 181 -3.89 -2.67 -23.42
CA TYR A 181 -3.24 -2.59 -24.73
C TYR A 181 -2.16 -1.50 -24.81
N ILE A 182 -1.34 -1.63 -25.85
CA ILE A 182 -0.36 -0.65 -26.33
C ILE A 182 -0.61 -0.41 -27.82
N GLU A 183 -0.46 0.83 -28.29
CA GLU A 183 -0.57 1.17 -29.70
C GLU A 183 0.72 0.81 -30.43
N ILE A 184 0.62 0.42 -31.70
CA ILE A 184 1.82 0.08 -32.51
C ILE A 184 2.76 1.29 -32.61
N GLY A 185 2.23 2.51 -32.65
CA GLY A 185 3.03 3.73 -32.68
C GLY A 185 3.74 4.06 -31.37
N GLU A 186 3.40 3.38 -30.26
CA GLU A 186 4.08 3.54 -28.98
C GLU A 186 5.26 2.55 -28.83
N LEU A 187 5.36 1.49 -29.64
CA LEU A 187 6.44 0.47 -29.61
C LEU A 187 7.72 0.94 -30.32
#